data_AF-A0A5B0WJX3-F1
#
_entry.id   AF-A0A5B0WJX3-F1
#
_cell.length_a   1.000
_cell.length_b   1.000
_cell.length_c   1.000
_cell.angle_alpha   90.00
_cell.angle_beta   90.00
_cell.angle_gamma   90.00
#
_symmetry.space_group_name_H-M   'P 1'
#
loop_
_entity.id
_entity.type
_entity.pdbx_description
1 polymer ?
#
loop_
_entity_poly.entity_id
_entity_poly.type
_entity_poly.pdbx_seq_one_letter_code
_entity_poly.pdbx_strand_id
1 'polypeptide(L)'
;MTQIKQLAPQDEFVGFYLLRELAIKQTNGTPPKDYFDLVLGDSSGQLSAKYWDVSTTDKETFFPMALVKVRGIAHTYREKLQIKVTKIRLVNDEDGVALTDFIRSAPIRPVDLIHTIKGVMASITDPEIASIVSFCVSKVEEKLMHYPAAKTHHHAYFAGLAYHMVRMLEIGDFLCKQRPFLNPDLMKAGIILHDIAKPEEMISQLGIVSEYSVQGKLIGHISMASNWITEAAIRLDIDLNSEKVLALQHLVLSHHNLGEWGSPVQPQTAEAVALHHIDAMDAKLQMVEDALDTTPETEEWTPFIRGLENKAVYRMKI
;
A
#
# COMPACT_ATOMS: atom_id res chain seq x y z
N MET A 1 -19.02 -17.27 0.06
CA MET A 1 -18.29 -16.96 1.31
C MET A 1 -18.91 -15.71 1.89
N THR A 2 -19.12 -15.65 3.21
CA THR A 2 -19.63 -14.44 3.88
C THR A 2 -18.50 -13.42 3.98
N GLN A 3 -18.62 -12.32 3.23
CA GLN A 3 -17.63 -11.25 3.26
C GLN A 3 -17.75 -10.43 4.55
N ILE A 4 -16.65 -9.86 5.03
CA ILE A 4 -16.62 -9.02 6.24
C ILE A 4 -17.61 -7.87 6.14
N LYS A 5 -17.70 -7.21 4.98
CA LYS A 5 -18.65 -6.09 4.77
C LYS A 5 -20.13 -6.47 4.88
N GLN A 6 -20.46 -7.76 4.84
CA GLN A 6 -21.83 -8.27 4.92
C GLN A 6 -22.24 -8.67 6.34
N LEU A 7 -21.29 -8.74 7.29
CA LEU A 7 -21.57 -9.19 8.65
C LEU A 7 -22.35 -8.12 9.43
N ALA A 8 -23.46 -8.54 10.02
CA ALA A 8 -24.25 -7.75 10.96
C ALA A 8 -24.15 -8.32 12.39
N PRO A 9 -24.50 -7.54 13.42
CA PRO A 9 -24.56 -8.04 14.78
C PRO A 9 -25.50 -9.25 14.90
N GLN A 10 -25.06 -10.26 15.67
CA GLN A 10 -25.71 -11.56 15.89
C GLN A 10 -25.66 -12.56 14.72
N ASP A 11 -24.98 -12.23 13.61
CA ASP A 11 -24.79 -13.20 12.53
C ASP A 11 -23.88 -14.35 12.96
N GLU A 12 -24.39 -15.57 12.84
CA GLU A 12 -23.57 -16.78 12.86
C GLU A 12 -23.07 -17.09 11.45
N PHE A 13 -21.77 -17.37 11.30
CA PHE A 13 -21.19 -17.61 9.99
C PHE A 13 -20.09 -18.67 10.01
N VAL A 14 -19.84 -19.23 8.83
CA VAL A 14 -18.64 -19.98 8.49
C VAL A 14 -18.03 -19.35 7.24
N GLY A 15 -16.77 -18.93 7.34
CA GLY A 15 -16.08 -18.27 6.24
C GLY A 15 -14.59 -18.54 6.24
N PHE A 16 -13.94 -18.10 5.19
CA PHE A 16 -12.49 -18.12 5.04
C PHE A 16 -11.98 -16.69 5.14
N TYR A 17 -10.87 -16.50 5.85
CA TYR A 17 -10.30 -15.19 6.10
C TYR A 17 -8.79 -15.29 6.17
N LEU A 18 -8.14 -14.19 5.85
CA LEU A 18 -6.74 -13.99 6.12
C LEU A 18 -6.54 -13.58 7.57
N LEU A 19 -5.69 -14.30 8.28
CA LEU A 19 -5.22 -13.90 9.60
C LEU A 19 -4.17 -12.78 9.44
N ARG A 20 -4.58 -11.52 9.61
CA ARG A 20 -3.70 -10.35 9.41
C ARG A 20 -2.81 -10.07 10.61
N GLU A 21 -3.39 -10.10 11.79
CA GLU A 21 -2.68 -9.88 13.05
C GLU A 21 -3.08 -10.97 14.04
N LEU A 22 -2.12 -11.39 14.86
CA LEU A 22 -2.32 -12.30 15.97
C LEU A 22 -1.49 -11.82 17.15
N ALA A 23 -2.13 -11.60 18.28
CA ALA A 23 -1.47 -11.36 19.56
C ALA A 23 -2.03 -12.31 20.62
N ILE A 24 -1.14 -12.87 21.43
CA ILE A 24 -1.51 -13.69 22.59
C ILE A 24 -1.75 -12.74 23.76
N LYS A 25 -2.95 -12.80 24.34
CA LYS A 25 -3.34 -12.01 25.50
C LYS A 25 -3.92 -12.91 26.59
N GLN A 26 -3.95 -12.39 27.81
CA GLN A 26 -4.47 -13.12 28.97
C GLN A 26 -5.78 -12.52 29.46
N THR A 27 -6.70 -13.37 29.89
CA THR A 27 -7.91 -12.94 30.61
C THR A 27 -7.55 -12.42 31.99
N ASN A 28 -8.34 -11.48 32.52
CA ASN A 28 -8.19 -11.00 33.90
C ASN A 28 -8.74 -11.99 34.97
N GLY A 29 -9.03 -13.24 34.59
CA GLY A 29 -9.52 -14.27 35.51
C GLY A 29 -8.39 -14.92 36.33
N THR A 30 -8.78 -15.71 37.33
CA THR A 30 -7.85 -16.48 38.18
C THR A 30 -8.19 -17.98 38.09
N PRO A 31 -7.32 -18.84 37.50
CA PRO A 31 -6.07 -18.50 36.83
C PRO A 31 -6.30 -17.77 35.49
N PRO A 32 -5.34 -16.94 35.03
CA PRO A 32 -5.43 -16.29 33.73
C PRO A 32 -5.36 -17.35 32.63
N LYS A 33 -6.23 -17.22 31.63
CA LYS A 33 -6.22 -18.06 30.44
C LYS A 33 -5.78 -17.25 29.24
N ASP A 34 -5.05 -17.89 28.34
CA ASP A 34 -4.64 -17.26 27.11
C ASP A 34 -5.80 -17.25 26.11
N TYR A 35 -5.85 -16.18 25.31
CA TYR A 35 -6.72 -16.06 24.15
C TYR A 35 -5.96 -15.37 23.02
N PHE A 36 -6.39 -15.61 21.78
CA PHE A 36 -5.91 -14.82 20.65
C PHE A 36 -6.77 -13.57 20.46
N ASP A 37 -6.07 -12.44 20.40
CA ASP A 37 -6.55 -11.21 19.81
C ASP A 37 -6.15 -11.21 18.34
N LEU A 38 -7.14 -11.33 17.45
CA LEU A 38 -6.96 -11.54 16.03
C LEU A 38 -7.50 -10.34 15.23
N VAL A 39 -6.93 -10.11 14.06
CA VAL A 39 -7.57 -9.32 12.99
C VAL A 39 -7.76 -10.25 11.80
N LEU A 40 -9.02 -10.48 11.44
CA LEU A 40 -9.39 -11.26 10.26
C LEU A 40 -9.66 -10.29 9.11
N GLY A 41 -9.17 -10.61 7.92
CA GLY A 41 -9.34 -9.80 6.72
C GLY A 41 -9.83 -10.61 5.53
N ASP A 42 -10.52 -9.94 4.61
CA ASP A 42 -10.77 -10.40 3.26
C ASP A 42 -10.64 -9.22 2.29
N SER A 43 -11.00 -9.41 1.02
CA SER A 43 -10.96 -8.35 0.00
C SER A 43 -11.95 -7.19 0.26
N SER A 44 -12.94 -7.39 1.14
CA SER A 44 -13.95 -6.38 1.48
C SER A 44 -13.62 -5.54 2.71
N GLY A 45 -12.70 -5.99 3.56
CA GLY A 45 -12.33 -5.27 4.76
C GLY A 45 -11.60 -6.13 5.80
N GLN A 46 -11.59 -5.65 7.04
CA GLN A 46 -11.01 -6.37 8.17
C GLN A 46 -11.82 -6.14 9.44
N LEU A 47 -11.82 -7.12 10.33
CA LEU A 47 -12.59 -7.10 11.58
C LEU A 47 -11.79 -7.71 12.73
N SER A 48 -11.88 -7.09 13.90
CA SER A 48 -11.29 -7.65 15.13
C SER A 48 -12.02 -8.94 15.51
N ALA A 49 -11.27 -9.94 15.96
CA ALA A 49 -11.80 -11.22 16.36
C ALA A 49 -11.12 -11.73 17.65
N LYS A 50 -11.87 -12.48 18.47
CA LYS A 50 -11.36 -13.10 19.70
C LYS A 50 -11.56 -14.61 19.63
N TYR A 51 -10.49 -15.36 19.83
CA TYR A 51 -10.53 -16.82 20.00
C TYR A 51 -10.06 -17.16 21.41
N TRP A 52 -10.96 -17.66 22.25
CA TRP A 52 -10.75 -17.86 23.67
C TRP A 52 -10.20 -19.26 24.00
N ASP A 53 -9.61 -19.40 25.18
CA ASP A 53 -9.12 -20.67 25.72
C ASP A 53 -8.12 -21.38 24.79
N VAL A 54 -7.14 -20.63 24.26
CA VAL A 54 -6.20 -21.16 23.25
C VAL A 54 -5.18 -22.12 23.87
N SER A 55 -4.95 -23.24 23.19
CA SER A 55 -3.99 -24.27 23.59
C SER A 55 -2.56 -23.93 23.15
N THR A 56 -1.58 -24.70 23.65
CA THR A 56 -0.19 -24.62 23.14
C THR A 56 -0.11 -24.96 21.66
N THR A 57 -0.86 -25.97 21.20
CA THR A 57 -0.92 -26.36 19.79
C THR A 57 -1.46 -25.24 18.91
N ASP A 58 -2.47 -24.50 19.37
CA ASP A 58 -2.99 -23.35 18.61
C ASP A 58 -1.90 -22.29 18.39
N LYS A 59 -1.09 -22.01 19.41
CA LYS A 59 0.01 -21.01 19.35
C LYS A 59 1.11 -21.39 18.38
N GLU A 60 1.32 -22.69 18.18
CA GLU A 60 2.29 -23.25 17.24
C GLU A 60 1.71 -23.42 15.83
N THR A 61 0.37 -23.34 15.68
CA THR A 61 -0.32 -23.58 14.41
C THR A 61 -0.64 -22.28 13.67
N PHE A 62 -1.06 -21.24 14.39
CA PHE A 62 -1.58 -20.01 13.78
C PHE A 62 -0.55 -18.89 13.81
N PHE A 63 -0.26 -18.34 12.64
CA PHE A 63 0.61 -17.19 12.45
C PHE A 63 -0.03 -16.18 11.49
N PRO A 64 0.32 -14.88 11.59
CA PRO A 64 -0.06 -13.91 10.58
C PRO A 64 0.25 -14.40 9.16
N MET A 65 -0.54 -13.94 8.19
CA MET A 65 -0.53 -14.36 6.78
C MET A 65 -1.07 -15.77 6.49
N ALA A 66 -1.52 -16.52 7.49
CA ALA A 66 -2.21 -17.78 7.28
C ALA A 66 -3.67 -17.58 6.83
N LEU A 67 -4.12 -18.38 5.87
CA LEU A 67 -5.55 -18.52 5.58
C LEU A 67 -6.20 -19.45 6.59
N VAL A 68 -7.31 -18.97 7.16
CA VAL A 68 -8.05 -19.69 8.19
C VAL A 68 -9.51 -19.82 7.83
N LYS A 69 -10.07 -21.00 8.10
CA LYS A 69 -11.51 -21.24 8.10
C LYS A 69 -12.04 -20.97 9.49
N VAL A 70 -12.96 -20.02 9.59
CA VAL A 70 -13.49 -19.52 10.86
C VAL A 70 -14.98 -19.83 10.92
N ARG A 71 -15.41 -20.39 12.05
CA ARG A 71 -16.79 -20.35 12.52
C ARG A 71 -16.87 -19.36 13.68
N GLY A 72 -17.85 -18.47 13.66
CA GLY A 72 -17.96 -17.44 14.68
C GLY A 72 -19.31 -16.76 14.68
N ILE A 73 -19.44 -15.84 15.64
CA ILE A 73 -20.61 -14.97 15.80
C ILE A 73 -20.13 -13.52 15.77
N ALA A 74 -20.66 -12.73 14.85
CA ALA A 74 -20.44 -11.29 14.85
C ALA A 74 -21.28 -10.64 15.96
N HIS A 75 -20.68 -9.77 16.78
CA HIS A 75 -21.38 -9.11 17.87
C HIS A 75 -20.84 -7.71 18.08
N THR A 76 -21.63 -6.84 18.71
CA THR A 76 -21.19 -5.48 19.02
C THR A 76 -20.53 -5.46 20.39
N TYR A 77 -19.28 -4.98 20.46
CA TYR A 77 -18.54 -4.73 21.69
C TYR A 77 -18.08 -3.27 21.72
N ARG A 78 -18.54 -2.51 22.72
CA ARG A 78 -18.29 -1.05 22.82
C ARG A 78 -18.59 -0.32 21.50
N GLU A 79 -19.80 -0.55 20.98
CA GLU A 79 -20.32 0.05 19.73
C GLU A 79 -19.59 -0.34 18.44
N LYS A 80 -18.59 -1.23 18.51
CA LYS A 80 -17.88 -1.74 17.33
C LYS A 80 -18.21 -3.20 17.09
N LEU A 81 -18.37 -3.58 15.83
CA LEU A 81 -18.53 -4.97 15.44
C LEU A 81 -17.23 -5.75 15.71
N GLN A 82 -17.36 -6.96 16.26
CA GLN A 82 -16.26 -7.87 16.59
C GLN A 82 -16.72 -9.32 16.39
N ILE A 83 -15.82 -10.19 15.95
CA ILE A 83 -16.10 -11.62 15.82
C ILE A 83 -15.71 -12.35 17.11
N LYS A 84 -16.64 -13.12 17.67
CA LYS A 84 -16.32 -14.18 18.63
C LYS A 84 -16.09 -15.47 17.85
N VAL A 85 -14.85 -15.92 17.79
CA VAL A 85 -14.48 -17.15 17.09
C VAL A 85 -14.86 -18.34 17.95
N THR A 86 -15.65 -19.26 17.40
CA THR A 86 -16.03 -20.52 18.06
C THR A 86 -15.19 -21.69 17.57
N LYS A 87 -14.74 -21.66 16.31
CA LYS A 87 -13.82 -22.66 15.76
C LYS A 87 -12.93 -22.03 14.69
N ILE A 88 -11.67 -22.43 14.66
CA ILE A 88 -10.70 -21.99 13.67
C ILE A 88 -9.83 -23.18 13.23
N ARG A 89 -9.47 -23.23 11.95
CA ARG A 89 -8.45 -24.14 11.40
C ARG A 89 -7.75 -23.50 10.23
N LEU A 90 -6.54 -23.96 9.91
CA LEU A 90 -5.87 -23.61 8.65
C LEU A 90 -6.69 -24.12 7.46
N VAL A 91 -6.65 -23.35 6.38
CA VAL A 91 -7.13 -23.77 5.06
C VAL A 91 -6.25 -24.91 4.54
N ASN A 92 -6.85 -25.84 3.80
CA ASN A 92 -6.14 -26.89 3.08
C ASN A 92 -6.55 -26.89 1.60
N ASP A 93 -5.87 -27.70 0.78
CA ASP A 93 -6.10 -27.75 -0.68
C ASP A 93 -7.55 -28.10 -1.05
N GLU A 94 -8.25 -28.86 -0.21
CA GLU A 94 -9.65 -29.26 -0.42
C GLU A 94 -10.64 -28.09 -0.28
N ASP A 95 -10.26 -26.99 0.38
CA ASP A 95 -11.11 -25.81 0.53
C ASP A 95 -11.19 -24.98 -0.77
N GLY A 96 -10.25 -25.17 -1.71
CA GLY A 96 -10.29 -24.56 -3.04
C GLY A 96 -10.20 -23.02 -3.05
N VAL A 97 -9.52 -22.43 -2.05
CA VAL A 97 -9.35 -20.98 -1.92
C VAL A 97 -7.88 -20.58 -1.98
N ALA A 98 -7.57 -19.46 -2.64
CA ALA A 98 -6.22 -18.92 -2.72
C ALA A 98 -6.05 -17.70 -1.80
N LEU A 99 -4.84 -17.50 -1.30
CA LEU A 99 -4.51 -16.37 -0.41
C LEU A 99 -4.80 -15.01 -1.07
N THR A 100 -4.61 -14.92 -2.38
CA THR A 100 -4.92 -13.72 -3.18
C THR A 100 -6.41 -13.33 -3.17
N ASP A 101 -7.33 -14.27 -2.90
CA ASP A 101 -8.77 -13.98 -2.86
C ASP A 101 -9.16 -13.11 -1.64
N PHE A 102 -8.30 -13.09 -0.61
CA PHE A 102 -8.52 -12.42 0.67
C PHE A 102 -7.59 -11.22 0.88
N ILE A 103 -6.76 -10.92 -0.12
CA ILE A 103 -5.88 -9.78 -0.11
C ILE A 103 -6.47 -8.74 -1.07
N ARG A 104 -6.72 -7.55 -0.53
CA ARG A 104 -7.05 -6.39 -1.36
C ARG A 104 -5.93 -6.19 -2.38
N SER A 105 -6.28 -5.99 -3.63
CA SER A 105 -5.35 -5.92 -4.75
C SER A 105 -5.69 -4.72 -5.64
N ALA A 106 -4.72 -4.26 -6.42
CA ALA A 106 -4.97 -3.28 -7.47
C ALA A 106 -6.09 -3.77 -8.41
N PRO A 107 -6.94 -2.87 -8.93
CA PRO A 107 -8.04 -3.24 -9.84
C PRO A 107 -7.52 -3.65 -11.23
N ILE A 108 -6.23 -3.43 -11.52
CA ILE A 108 -5.55 -3.80 -12.75
C ILE A 108 -4.55 -4.91 -12.44
N ARG A 109 -4.41 -5.89 -13.35
CA ARG A 109 -3.48 -7.00 -13.15
C ARG A 109 -2.05 -6.47 -13.08
N PRO A 110 -1.19 -6.99 -12.18
CA PRO A 110 0.18 -6.51 -12.05
C PRO A 110 0.99 -6.59 -13.34
N VAL A 111 0.80 -7.65 -14.14
CA VAL A 111 1.46 -7.81 -15.44
C VAL A 111 1.17 -6.65 -16.41
N ASP A 112 -0.05 -6.12 -16.39
CA ASP A 112 -0.45 -5.01 -17.25
C ASP A 112 0.14 -3.69 -16.72
N LEU A 113 0.18 -3.51 -15.39
CA LEU A 113 0.81 -2.35 -14.76
C LEU A 113 2.31 -2.28 -15.08
N ILE A 114 3.03 -3.39 -14.94
CA ILE A 114 4.46 -3.44 -15.29
C ILE A 114 4.67 -3.24 -16.79
N HIS A 115 3.78 -3.78 -17.64
CA HIS A 115 3.85 -3.52 -19.07
C HIS A 115 3.74 -2.02 -19.38
N THR A 116 2.77 -1.32 -18.77
CA THR A 116 2.62 0.12 -18.91
C THR A 116 3.86 0.88 -18.44
N ILE A 117 4.38 0.58 -17.24
CA ILE A 117 5.59 1.23 -16.70
C ILE A 117 6.78 1.03 -17.65
N LYS A 118 7.02 -0.19 -18.13
CA LYS A 118 8.09 -0.49 -19.09
C LYS A 118 7.90 0.23 -20.43
N GLY A 119 6.66 0.34 -20.92
CA GLY A 119 6.33 1.11 -22.11
C GLY A 119 6.67 2.59 -21.94
N VAL A 120 6.36 3.18 -20.78
CA VAL A 120 6.72 4.56 -20.46
C VAL A 120 8.24 4.73 -20.34
N MET A 121 8.94 3.82 -19.67
CA MET A 121 10.41 3.83 -19.59
C MET A 121 11.04 3.84 -20.98
N ALA A 122 10.54 3.00 -21.91
CA ALA A 122 11.02 2.95 -23.29
C ALA A 122 10.70 4.23 -24.11
N SER A 123 9.75 5.06 -23.63
CA SER A 123 9.37 6.32 -24.27
C SER A 123 10.18 7.53 -23.78
N ILE A 124 11.09 7.35 -22.81
CA ILE A 124 12.00 8.40 -22.35
C ILE A 124 13.04 8.62 -23.45
N THR A 125 13.12 9.85 -23.96
CA THR A 125 13.96 10.18 -25.13
C THR A 125 15.40 10.51 -24.75
N ASP A 126 15.63 11.11 -23.58
CA ASP A 126 16.97 11.39 -23.07
C ASP A 126 17.67 10.10 -22.60
N PRO A 127 18.81 9.72 -23.20
CA PRO A 127 19.46 8.45 -22.93
C PRO A 127 20.02 8.35 -21.49
N GLU A 128 20.49 9.45 -20.91
CA GLU A 128 21.02 9.45 -19.55
C GLU A 128 19.88 9.25 -18.54
N ILE A 129 18.76 9.98 -18.71
CA ILE A 129 17.58 9.79 -17.87
C ILE A 129 17.04 8.36 -18.01
N ALA A 130 16.90 7.85 -19.23
CA ALA A 130 16.39 6.51 -19.49
C ALA A 130 17.26 5.43 -18.81
N SER A 131 18.59 5.58 -18.90
CA SER A 131 19.53 4.63 -18.29
C SER A 131 19.50 4.67 -16.76
N ILE A 132 19.40 5.85 -16.14
CA ILE A 132 19.25 6.01 -14.68
C ILE A 132 17.94 5.38 -14.20
N VAL A 133 16.83 5.66 -14.88
CA VAL A 133 15.52 5.08 -14.54
C VAL A 133 15.57 3.55 -14.64
N SER A 134 16.12 3.01 -15.72
CA SER A 134 16.27 1.56 -15.90
C SER A 134 17.12 0.92 -14.80
N PHE A 135 18.22 1.56 -14.41
CA PHE A 135 19.08 1.08 -13.33
C PHE A 135 18.31 1.00 -12.01
N CYS A 136 17.63 2.07 -11.60
CA CYS A 136 16.87 2.12 -10.36
C CYS A 136 15.73 1.09 -10.33
N VAL A 137 14.96 0.97 -11.42
CA VAL A 137 13.84 0.01 -11.51
C VAL A 137 14.31 -1.43 -11.41
N SER A 138 15.46 -1.78 -12.02
CA SER A 138 16.01 -3.14 -11.99
C SER A 138 16.30 -3.66 -10.57
N LYS A 139 16.50 -2.76 -9.59
CA LYS A 139 16.72 -3.15 -8.18
C LYS A 139 15.47 -3.75 -7.51
N VAL A 140 14.29 -3.46 -8.04
CA VAL A 140 13.00 -3.80 -7.41
C VAL A 140 11.97 -4.40 -8.38
N GLU A 141 12.37 -4.75 -9.60
CA GLU A 141 11.46 -5.17 -10.67
C GLU A 141 10.49 -6.28 -10.25
N GLU A 142 11.00 -7.34 -9.62
CA GLU A 142 10.16 -8.44 -9.11
C GLU A 142 9.20 -7.97 -8.02
N LYS A 143 9.66 -7.07 -7.15
CA LYS A 143 8.87 -6.56 -6.03
C LYS A 143 7.73 -5.65 -6.49
N LEU A 144 7.90 -4.90 -7.58
CA LEU A 144 6.84 -4.03 -8.14
C LEU A 144 5.56 -4.80 -8.50
N MET A 145 5.66 -6.10 -8.80
CA MET A 145 4.51 -6.96 -9.10
C MET A 145 3.56 -7.16 -7.94
N HIS A 146 3.99 -6.92 -6.69
CA HIS A 146 3.20 -7.27 -5.52
C HIS A 146 3.30 -6.29 -4.36
N TYR A 147 4.26 -5.36 -4.35
CA TYR A 147 4.44 -4.44 -3.24
C TYR A 147 3.33 -3.36 -3.17
N PRO A 148 2.91 -3.00 -1.94
CA PRO A 148 1.99 -1.89 -1.72
C PRO A 148 2.73 -0.54 -1.74
N ALA A 149 2.01 0.56 -1.99
CA ALA A 149 2.60 1.90 -1.93
C ALA A 149 2.66 2.46 -0.50
N ALA A 150 1.91 1.91 0.45
CA ALA A 150 1.94 2.35 1.84
C ALA A 150 1.60 1.21 2.80
N LYS A 151 1.92 1.39 4.09
CA LYS A 151 1.56 0.43 5.14
C LYS A 151 0.05 0.42 5.44
N THR A 152 -0.57 1.60 5.56
CA THR A 152 -1.98 1.74 6.00
C THR A 152 -2.80 2.76 5.20
N HIS A 153 -2.19 3.51 4.29
CA HIS A 153 -2.83 4.62 3.59
C HIS A 153 -3.16 4.25 2.14
N HIS A 154 -3.06 5.23 1.22
CA HIS A 154 -3.33 5.03 -0.20
C HIS A 154 -2.54 3.83 -0.75
N HIS A 155 -3.21 3.05 -1.60
CA HIS A 155 -2.57 1.92 -2.29
C HIS A 155 -1.89 0.90 -1.35
N ALA A 156 -2.36 0.76 -0.10
CA ALA A 156 -1.89 -0.23 0.87
C ALA A 156 -2.46 -1.63 0.57
N TYR A 157 -2.17 -2.13 -0.64
CA TYR A 157 -2.69 -3.38 -1.16
C TYR A 157 -1.74 -4.00 -2.20
N PHE A 158 -2.00 -5.26 -2.56
CA PHE A 158 -1.18 -6.01 -3.52
C PHE A 158 -1.06 -5.29 -4.87
N ALA A 159 0.18 -5.13 -5.34
CA ALA A 159 0.54 -4.35 -6.54
C ALA A 159 0.15 -2.86 -6.49
N GLY A 160 -0.12 -2.32 -5.29
CA GLY A 160 -0.52 -0.94 -5.10
C GLY A 160 0.53 0.08 -5.54
N LEU A 161 1.82 -0.21 -5.38
CA LEU A 161 2.89 0.70 -5.80
C LEU A 161 2.92 0.90 -7.33
N ALA A 162 2.83 -0.20 -8.08
CA ALA A 162 2.78 -0.12 -9.55
C ALA A 162 1.50 0.57 -10.03
N TYR A 163 0.37 0.34 -9.35
CA TYR A 163 -0.90 0.99 -9.70
C TYR A 163 -0.86 2.50 -9.45
N HIS A 164 -0.31 2.92 -8.31
CA HIS A 164 -0.06 4.32 -7.98
C HIS A 164 0.81 5.01 -9.06
N MET A 165 1.95 4.39 -9.43
CA MET A 165 2.82 4.92 -10.50
C MET A 165 2.07 5.08 -11.82
N VAL A 166 1.27 4.08 -12.25
CA VAL A 166 0.52 4.15 -13.51
C VAL A 166 -0.52 5.27 -13.49
N ARG A 167 -1.30 5.43 -12.41
CA ARG A 167 -2.26 6.54 -12.28
C ARG A 167 -1.56 7.89 -12.37
N MET A 168 -0.44 8.06 -11.67
CA MET A 168 0.36 9.29 -11.73
C MET A 168 0.91 9.54 -13.13
N LEU A 169 1.37 8.51 -13.85
CA LEU A 169 1.88 8.63 -15.21
C LEU A 169 0.80 9.11 -16.19
N GLU A 170 -0.44 8.64 -16.05
CA GLU A 170 -1.57 9.12 -16.84
C GLU A 170 -1.87 10.61 -16.57
N ILE A 171 -1.86 11.04 -15.31
CA ILE A 171 -2.05 12.45 -14.93
C ILE A 171 -0.88 13.30 -15.44
N GLY A 172 0.35 12.81 -15.31
CA GLY A 172 1.57 13.48 -15.78
C GLY A 172 1.57 13.69 -17.28
N ASP A 173 1.19 12.67 -18.07
CA ASP A 173 1.05 12.78 -19.52
C ASP A 173 -0.02 13.81 -19.92
N PHE A 174 -1.18 13.79 -19.25
CA PHE A 174 -2.21 14.82 -19.45
C PHE A 174 -1.67 16.23 -19.16
N LEU A 175 -0.96 16.40 -18.03
CA LEU A 175 -0.45 17.70 -17.63
C LEU A 175 0.63 18.21 -18.58
N CYS A 176 1.54 17.36 -19.08
CA CYS A 176 2.53 17.72 -20.09
C CYS A 176 1.88 18.18 -21.41
N LYS A 177 0.77 17.57 -21.82
CA LYS A 177 -0.01 18.03 -23.00
C LYS A 177 -0.63 19.41 -22.77
N GLN A 178 -1.12 19.68 -21.56
CA GLN A 178 -1.76 20.94 -21.21
C GLN A 178 -0.74 22.07 -20.90
N ARG A 179 0.43 21.70 -20.39
CA ARG A 179 1.55 22.58 -20.01
C ARG A 179 2.82 22.19 -20.77
N PRO A 180 2.96 22.59 -22.05
CA PRO A 180 4.10 22.19 -22.89
C PRO A 180 5.48 22.68 -22.42
N PHE A 181 5.54 23.54 -21.41
CA PHE A 181 6.80 23.99 -20.80
C PHE A 181 7.39 22.95 -19.82
N LEU A 182 6.61 21.96 -19.40
CA LEU A 182 7.09 20.85 -18.59
C LEU A 182 7.90 19.88 -19.47
N ASN A 183 9.03 19.41 -18.96
CA ASN A 183 9.82 18.38 -19.59
C ASN A 183 9.16 17.00 -19.41
N PRO A 184 8.71 16.33 -20.49
CA PRO A 184 8.01 15.04 -20.37
C PRO A 184 8.89 13.91 -19.85
N ASP A 185 10.19 13.91 -20.14
CA ASP A 185 11.11 12.87 -19.70
C ASP A 185 11.40 12.97 -18.20
N LEU A 186 11.59 14.19 -17.69
CA LEU A 186 11.70 14.44 -16.25
C LEU A 186 10.40 14.13 -15.51
N MET A 187 9.23 14.41 -16.09
CA MET A 187 7.94 14.05 -15.50
C MET A 187 7.80 12.53 -15.36
N LYS A 188 8.00 11.78 -16.44
CA LYS A 188 7.95 10.31 -16.44
C LYS A 188 8.96 9.71 -15.46
N ALA A 189 10.20 10.18 -15.50
CA ALA A 189 11.27 9.69 -14.64
C ALA A 189 11.01 10.01 -13.17
N GLY A 190 10.60 11.24 -12.85
CA GLY A 190 10.24 11.63 -11.49
C GLY A 190 9.13 10.77 -10.90
N ILE A 191 8.06 10.52 -11.68
CA ILE A 191 6.96 9.65 -11.25
C ILE A 191 7.42 8.21 -11.04
N ILE A 192 8.25 7.65 -11.93
CA ILE A 192 8.73 6.27 -11.76
C ILE A 192 9.67 6.15 -10.54
N LEU A 193 10.45 7.20 -10.25
CA LEU A 193 11.53 7.15 -9.25
C LEU A 193 11.13 7.60 -7.85
N HIS A 194 10.13 8.46 -7.66
CA HIS A 194 9.85 9.11 -6.37
C HIS A 194 9.73 8.11 -5.20
N ASP A 195 9.05 6.99 -5.46
CA ASP A 195 8.75 5.94 -4.50
C ASP A 195 9.44 4.59 -4.79
N ILE A 196 10.38 4.54 -5.74
CA ILE A 196 10.94 3.28 -6.24
C ILE A 196 11.65 2.45 -5.16
N ALA A 197 12.09 3.08 -4.07
CA ALA A 197 12.77 2.43 -2.96
C ALA A 197 11.83 1.96 -1.83
N LYS A 198 10.52 2.20 -1.91
CA LYS A 198 9.52 1.67 -0.95
C LYS A 198 9.63 0.15 -0.71
N PRO A 199 9.97 -0.68 -1.72
CA PRO A 199 10.14 -2.11 -1.52
C PRO A 199 11.33 -2.53 -0.63
N GLU A 200 12.27 -1.62 -0.36
CA GLU A 200 13.34 -1.83 0.63
C GLU A 200 13.05 -1.17 1.98
N GLU A 201 12.20 -0.13 1.99
CA GLU A 201 11.75 0.53 3.22
C GLU A 201 10.82 -0.39 4.04
N MET A 202 9.99 -1.19 3.37
CA MET A 202 8.95 -1.98 3.99
C MET A 202 9.20 -3.49 3.86
N ILE A 203 8.93 -4.23 4.94
CA ILE A 203 8.84 -5.69 4.90
C ILE A 203 7.40 -6.04 4.55
N SER A 204 7.19 -6.53 3.33
CA SER A 204 5.88 -6.90 2.83
C SER A 204 5.84 -8.34 2.33
N GLN A 205 4.75 -9.03 2.65
CA GLN A 205 4.40 -10.31 2.06
C GLN A 205 3.03 -10.15 1.40
N LEU A 206 2.99 -10.38 0.08
CA LEU A 206 1.76 -10.33 -0.73
C LEU A 206 0.97 -9.02 -0.52
N GLY A 207 1.61 -7.85 -0.59
CA GLY A 207 0.91 -6.58 -0.51
C GLY A 207 0.53 -6.13 0.91
N ILE A 208 0.82 -6.94 1.94
CA ILE A 208 0.60 -6.58 3.34
C ILE A 208 1.95 -6.26 3.98
N VAL A 209 2.05 -5.09 4.59
CA VAL A 209 3.27 -4.63 5.27
C VAL A 209 3.17 -4.97 6.75
N SER A 210 4.06 -5.86 7.22
CA SER A 210 4.15 -6.18 8.65
C SER A 210 4.84 -5.04 9.40
N GLU A 211 6.00 -4.61 8.90
CA GLU A 211 6.85 -3.61 9.54
C GLU A 211 7.76 -2.88 8.56
N TYR A 212 8.40 -1.82 9.06
CA TYR A 212 9.48 -1.14 8.33
C TYR A 212 10.82 -1.84 8.59
N SER A 213 11.64 -1.98 7.55
CA SER A 213 13.00 -2.51 7.67
C SER A 213 13.88 -1.59 8.51
N VAL A 214 15.02 -2.08 9.02
CA VAL A 214 15.99 -1.25 9.75
C VAL A 214 16.44 -0.07 8.89
N GLN A 215 16.73 -0.33 7.62
CA GLN A 215 17.12 0.70 6.66
C GLN A 215 15.98 1.68 6.39
N GLY A 216 14.74 1.20 6.24
CA GLY A 216 13.56 2.04 6.08
C GLY A 216 13.35 2.98 7.27
N LYS A 217 13.51 2.49 8.50
CA LYS A 217 13.38 3.31 9.72
C LYS A 217 14.48 4.36 9.88
N LEU A 218 15.71 4.05 9.45
CA LEU A 218 16.87 4.93 9.64
C LEU A 218 17.09 5.92 8.48
N ILE A 219 16.76 5.51 7.25
CA ILE A 219 17.11 6.24 6.02
C ILE A 219 15.87 6.71 5.26
N GLY A 220 14.85 5.86 5.16
CA GLY A 220 13.62 6.12 4.39
C GLY A 220 13.79 6.00 2.87
N HIS A 221 12.69 5.70 2.16
CA HIS A 221 12.71 5.46 0.71
C HIS A 221 13.21 6.69 -0.09
N ILE A 222 12.87 7.91 0.31
CA ILE A 222 13.26 9.15 -0.39
C ILE A 222 14.78 9.25 -0.51
N SER A 223 15.48 9.12 0.61
CA SER A 223 16.94 9.17 0.66
C SER A 223 17.57 8.00 -0.09
N MET A 224 16.97 6.80 0.01
CA MET A 224 17.44 5.61 -0.71
C MET A 224 17.32 5.77 -2.23
N ALA A 225 16.19 6.27 -2.73
CA ALA A 225 15.97 6.50 -4.15
C ALA A 225 16.94 7.57 -4.70
N SER A 226 17.19 8.65 -3.95
CA SER A 226 18.22 9.64 -4.31
C SER A 226 19.63 9.02 -4.36
N ASN A 227 19.97 8.14 -3.41
CA ASN A 227 21.22 7.40 -3.44
C ASN A 227 21.33 6.45 -4.63
N TRP A 228 20.23 5.83 -5.06
CA TRP A 228 20.22 4.97 -6.25
C TRP A 228 20.47 5.76 -7.54
N ILE A 229 19.97 7.00 -7.62
CA ILE A 229 20.28 7.90 -8.74
C ILE A 229 21.78 8.21 -8.78
N THR A 230 22.39 8.52 -7.63
CA THR A 230 23.85 8.72 -7.52
C THR A 230 24.62 7.46 -7.93
N GLU A 231 24.20 6.30 -7.43
CA GLU A 231 24.80 5.01 -7.77
C GLU A 231 24.70 4.72 -9.28
N ALA A 232 23.54 4.99 -9.89
CA ALA A 232 23.32 4.84 -11.33
C ALA A 232 24.30 5.72 -12.11
N ALA A 233 24.43 7.00 -11.76
CA ALA A 233 25.33 7.92 -12.43
C ALA A 233 26.79 7.45 -12.38
N ILE A 234 27.26 6.98 -11.20
CA ILE A 234 28.62 6.41 -11.06
C ILE A 234 28.80 5.16 -11.94
N ARG A 235 27.82 4.24 -11.92
CA ARG A 235 27.91 2.96 -12.64
C ARG A 235 27.84 3.12 -14.15
N LEU A 236 27.16 4.17 -14.62
CA LEU A 236 26.91 4.46 -16.02
C LEU A 236 27.87 5.51 -16.60
N ASP A 237 28.85 5.96 -15.82
CA ASP A 237 29.83 6.99 -16.20
C ASP A 237 29.16 8.33 -16.62
N ILE A 238 28.08 8.69 -15.92
CA ILE A 238 27.38 9.98 -16.08
C ILE A 238 27.96 10.97 -15.08
N ASP A 239 28.25 12.20 -15.53
CA ASP A 239 28.75 13.26 -14.65
C ASP A 239 27.78 13.51 -13.49
N LEU A 240 28.28 13.38 -12.26
CA LEU A 240 27.52 13.63 -11.04
C LEU A 240 27.05 15.09 -10.93
N ASN A 241 27.70 16.02 -11.63
CA ASN A 241 27.31 17.42 -11.68
C ASN A 241 26.36 17.74 -12.85
N SER A 242 25.94 16.73 -13.63
CA SER A 242 24.96 16.91 -14.69
C SER A 242 23.64 17.43 -14.13
N GLU A 243 23.06 18.44 -14.81
CA GLU A 243 21.74 18.98 -14.45
C GLU A 243 20.66 17.90 -14.42
N LYS A 244 20.81 16.82 -15.19
CA LYS A 244 19.84 15.70 -15.22
C LYS A 244 19.90 14.89 -13.93
N VAL A 245 21.10 14.56 -13.45
CA VAL A 245 21.28 13.85 -12.17
C VAL A 245 20.72 14.70 -11.04
N LEU A 246 21.06 15.99 -11.02
CA LEU A 246 20.55 16.95 -10.04
C LEU A 246 19.02 17.07 -10.10
N ALA A 247 18.43 17.16 -11.29
CA ALA A 247 16.99 17.27 -11.47
C ALA A 247 16.25 16.02 -10.97
N LEU A 248 16.75 14.81 -11.29
CA LEU A 248 16.15 13.55 -10.82
C LEU A 248 16.25 13.43 -9.29
N GLN A 249 17.40 13.77 -8.71
CA GLN A 249 17.55 13.82 -7.25
C GLN A 249 16.58 14.82 -6.63
N HIS A 250 16.44 16.01 -7.20
CA HIS A 250 15.52 17.03 -6.68
C HIS A 250 14.06 16.60 -6.76
N LEU A 251 13.64 15.97 -7.86
CA LEU A 251 12.30 15.40 -8.01
C LEU A 251 11.99 14.41 -6.88
N VAL A 252 12.91 13.48 -6.62
CA VAL A 252 12.77 12.51 -5.53
C VAL A 252 12.82 13.20 -4.16
N LEU A 253 13.79 14.06 -3.88
CA LEU A 253 13.96 14.66 -2.55
C LEU A 253 12.80 15.60 -2.18
N SER A 254 12.11 16.18 -3.15
CA SER A 254 11.10 17.22 -2.91
C SER A 254 9.64 16.78 -3.06
N HIS A 255 9.34 15.55 -3.50
CA HIS A 255 7.98 15.18 -3.89
C HIS A 255 6.95 15.21 -2.75
N HIS A 256 7.33 15.02 -1.49
CA HIS A 256 6.43 15.21 -0.34
C HIS A 256 6.31 16.68 0.10
N ASN A 257 7.06 17.62 -0.48
CA ASN A 257 7.02 19.06 -0.21
C ASN A 257 7.48 19.51 1.18
N LEU A 258 6.80 19.10 2.25
CA LEU A 258 7.11 19.58 3.59
C LEU A 258 8.09 18.65 4.32
N GLY A 259 8.95 19.24 5.15
CA GLY A 259 9.87 18.50 6.01
C GLY A 259 9.15 17.56 6.97
N GLU A 260 8.01 17.99 7.52
CA GLU A 260 7.16 17.13 8.35
C GLU A 260 6.57 15.91 7.60
N TRP A 261 6.57 15.92 6.26
CA TRP A 261 6.12 14.82 5.42
C TRP A 261 7.29 13.97 4.92
N GLY A 262 8.53 14.29 5.31
CA GLY A 262 9.73 13.50 5.06
C GLY A 262 10.64 14.03 3.95
N SER A 263 10.20 15.02 3.17
CA SER A 263 11.04 15.62 2.12
C SER A 263 12.13 16.52 2.72
N PRO A 264 13.42 16.33 2.37
CA PRO A 264 14.49 17.21 2.85
C PRO A 264 14.41 18.65 2.32
N VAL A 265 13.81 18.84 1.15
CA VAL A 265 13.71 20.13 0.46
C VAL A 265 12.34 20.28 -0.20
N GLN A 266 11.95 21.51 -0.53
CA GLN A 266 10.68 21.81 -1.21
C GLN A 266 10.83 21.74 -2.75
N PRO A 267 9.72 21.56 -3.50
CA PRO A 267 9.72 21.64 -4.95
C PRO A 267 10.22 23.00 -5.43
N GLN A 268 11.22 22.98 -6.33
CA GLN A 268 11.86 24.19 -6.87
C GLN A 268 12.08 24.14 -8.38
N THR A 269 11.60 23.08 -9.03
CA THR A 269 11.48 22.99 -10.50
C THR A 269 10.00 22.83 -10.86
N ALA A 270 9.65 23.15 -12.10
CA ALA A 270 8.26 23.04 -12.56
C ALA A 270 7.75 21.60 -12.47
N GLU A 271 8.59 20.64 -12.82
CA GLU A 271 8.32 19.21 -12.76
C GLU A 271 8.18 18.73 -11.31
N ALA A 272 8.98 19.24 -10.38
CA ALA A 272 8.84 18.90 -8.96
C ALA A 272 7.54 19.44 -8.36
N VAL A 273 7.15 20.67 -8.74
CA VAL A 273 5.88 21.25 -8.29
C VAL A 273 4.70 20.42 -8.81
N ALA A 274 4.75 20.02 -10.09
CA ALA A 274 3.75 19.15 -10.68
C ALA A 274 3.73 17.76 -10.04
N LEU A 275 4.88 17.11 -9.89
CA LEU A 275 5.02 15.78 -9.28
C LEU A 275 4.41 15.73 -7.88
N HIS A 276 4.75 16.71 -7.03
CA HIS A 276 4.19 16.81 -5.68
C HIS A 276 2.66 16.83 -5.70
N HIS A 277 2.07 17.66 -6.57
CA HIS A 277 0.61 17.77 -6.63
C HIS A 277 -0.06 16.54 -7.25
N ILE A 278 0.60 15.86 -8.20
CA ILE A 278 0.12 14.62 -8.79
C ILE A 278 0.09 13.51 -7.72
N ASP A 279 1.20 13.31 -7.00
CA ASP A 279 1.30 12.34 -5.91
C ASP A 279 0.23 12.60 -4.83
N ALA A 280 0.19 13.83 -4.30
CA ALA A 280 -0.78 14.20 -3.27
C ALA A 280 -2.23 14.06 -3.73
N MET A 281 -2.53 14.32 -5.01
CA MET A 281 -3.87 14.15 -5.57
C MET A 281 -4.26 12.68 -5.64
N ASP A 282 -3.40 11.83 -6.21
CA ASP A 282 -3.66 10.40 -6.36
C ASP A 282 -3.82 9.73 -4.99
N ALA A 283 -2.90 10.01 -4.06
CA ALA A 283 -2.95 9.54 -2.69
C ALA A 283 -4.27 9.92 -1.99
N LYS A 284 -4.68 11.19 -2.07
CA LYS A 284 -5.92 11.66 -1.42
C LYS A 284 -7.16 11.06 -2.06
N LEU A 285 -7.24 11.02 -3.39
CA LEU A 285 -8.38 10.44 -4.10
C LEU A 285 -8.50 8.94 -3.87
N GLN A 286 -7.39 8.20 -3.86
CA GLN A 286 -7.42 6.77 -3.53
C GLN A 286 -7.96 6.56 -2.11
N MET A 287 -7.55 7.37 -1.13
CA MET A 287 -8.11 7.27 0.23
C MET A 287 -9.62 7.56 0.29
N VAL A 288 -10.11 8.45 -0.57
CA VAL A 288 -11.55 8.72 -0.71
C VAL A 288 -12.28 7.53 -1.36
N GLU A 289 -11.75 7.00 -2.47
CA GLU A 289 -12.27 5.79 -3.14
C GLU A 289 -12.38 4.63 -2.14
N ASP A 290 -11.29 4.35 -1.42
CA ASP A 290 -11.22 3.30 -0.40
C ASP A 290 -12.27 3.47 0.70
N ALA A 291 -12.43 4.70 1.19
CA ALA A 291 -13.38 5.02 2.25
C ALA A 291 -14.83 4.87 1.77
N LEU A 292 -15.13 5.32 0.54
CA LEU A 292 -16.47 5.18 -0.06
C LEU A 292 -16.81 3.73 -0.37
N ASP A 293 -15.85 2.93 -0.84
CA ASP A 293 -16.07 1.51 -1.17
C ASP A 293 -16.31 0.64 0.07
N THR A 294 -15.70 1.01 1.21
CA THR A 294 -15.81 0.26 2.47
C THR A 294 -16.93 0.75 3.38
N THR A 295 -17.40 1.99 3.18
CA THR A 295 -18.54 2.54 3.92
C THR A 295 -19.85 1.96 3.38
N PRO A 296 -20.72 1.36 4.22
CA PRO A 296 -22.01 0.84 3.77
C PRO A 296 -22.81 1.86 2.98
N GLU A 297 -23.52 1.44 1.93
CA GLU A 297 -24.33 2.34 1.09
C GLU A 297 -25.45 3.06 1.86
N THR A 298 -25.86 2.50 3.01
CA THR A 298 -26.84 3.10 3.93
C THR A 298 -26.29 4.31 4.69
N GLU A 299 -24.97 4.45 4.78
CA GLU A 299 -24.29 5.53 5.48
C GLU A 299 -23.95 6.67 4.50
N GLU A 300 -24.35 7.89 4.86
CA GLU A 300 -24.12 9.07 4.03
C GLU A 300 -22.69 9.64 4.17
N TRP A 301 -22.02 9.33 5.27
CA TRP A 301 -20.68 9.83 5.58
C TRP A 301 -19.71 8.69 5.80
N THR A 302 -18.51 8.79 5.22
CA THR A 302 -17.41 7.89 5.54
C THR A 302 -16.89 8.13 6.97
N PRO A 303 -16.16 7.18 7.56
CA PRO A 303 -15.28 7.49 8.69
C PRO A 303 -14.28 8.62 8.34
N PHE A 304 -13.71 9.26 9.37
CA PHE A 304 -12.67 10.28 9.18
C PHE A 304 -11.42 9.72 8.51
N ILE A 305 -10.94 10.43 7.48
CA ILE A 305 -9.79 10.04 6.68
C ILE A 305 -8.58 10.85 7.13
N ARG A 306 -7.59 10.19 7.75
CA ARG A 306 -6.40 10.88 8.33
C ARG A 306 -5.62 11.70 7.30
N GLY A 307 -5.41 11.16 6.10
CA GLY A 307 -4.70 11.83 5.00
C GLY A 307 -5.48 12.96 4.33
N LEU A 308 -6.73 13.19 4.76
CA LEU A 308 -7.56 14.32 4.36
C LEU A 308 -7.82 15.24 5.56
N GLU A 309 -6.78 15.46 6.36
CA GLU A 309 -6.81 16.31 7.55
C GLU A 309 -7.93 15.91 8.54
N ASN A 310 -8.16 14.59 8.67
CA ASN A 310 -9.24 14.00 9.46
C ASN A 310 -10.65 14.45 9.06
N LYS A 311 -10.91 14.65 7.77
CA LYS A 311 -12.25 14.91 7.24
C LYS A 311 -12.96 13.62 6.81
N ALA A 312 -14.27 13.60 7.00
CA ALA A 312 -15.15 12.60 6.42
C ALA A 312 -15.61 13.06 5.03
N VAL A 313 -15.94 12.11 4.15
CA VAL A 313 -16.47 12.39 2.81
C VAL A 313 -17.96 12.09 2.80
N TYR A 314 -18.74 13.02 2.23
CA TYR A 314 -20.17 12.85 2.02
C TYR A 314 -20.43 12.11 0.70
N ARG A 315 -21.29 11.08 0.74
CA ARG A 315 -21.76 10.37 -0.45
C ARG A 315 -22.85 11.18 -1.15
N MET A 316 -22.49 11.83 -2.25
CA MET A 316 -23.45 12.57 -3.08
C MET A 316 -24.49 11.63 -3.68
N LYS A 317 -25.77 12.03 -3.64
CA LYS A 317 -26.91 11.32 -4.23
C LYS A 317 -27.30 11.99 -5.56
N ILE A 318 -26.40 11.92 -6.54
CA ILE A 318 -26.58 12.50 -7.89
C ILE A 318 -26.72 11.41 -8.95
#